data_AF-A0A917DX42-F1
#
_entry.id   AF-A0A917DX42-F1
#
_cell.length_a   1.000
_cell.length_b   1.000
_cell.length_c   1.000
_cell.angle_alpha   90.00
_cell.angle_beta   90.00
_cell.angle_gamma   90.00
#
_symmetry.space_group_name_H-M   'P 1'
#
loop_
_entity.id
_entity.type
_entity.pdbx_description
1 polymer ?
#
loop_
_entity_poly.entity_id
_entity_poly.type
_entity_poly.pdbx_seq_one_letter_code
_entity_poly.pdbx_strand_id
1 'polypeptide(L)'
;MAELLEMRDRLRSNGYAVFGPVSHGMNYSMYFSGPEGLQMEYSTTEGCPKVEPKGWVDAEAAGTIGISREDLARFVNPPAFTGKGGGEVPQPSGDGTINPSPIPEPMFSQLGYLSDADLAEAMRFAAPENAEHAH
;
A
#
# COMPACT_ATOMS: atom_id res chain seq x y z
N MET A 1 1.26 8.12 8.41
CA MET A 1 1.93 6.80 8.54
C MET A 1 1.06 5.69 9.15
N ALA A 2 0.41 5.87 10.30
CA ALA A 2 -0.32 4.79 11.00
C ALA A 2 -1.34 4.04 10.12
N GLU A 3 -2.20 4.75 9.38
CA GLU A 3 -3.20 4.13 8.50
C GLU A 3 -2.57 3.31 7.35
N LEU A 4 -1.39 3.73 6.87
CA LEU A 4 -0.63 2.99 5.85
C LEU A 4 -0.14 1.64 6.40
N LEU A 5 0.37 1.65 7.64
CA LEU A 5 0.81 0.42 8.33
C LEU A 5 -0.35 -0.51 8.66
N GLU A 6 -1.52 0.03 9.05
CA GLU A 6 -2.72 -0.78 9.26
C GLU A 6 -3.20 -1.46 7.98
N MET A 7 -3.16 -0.76 6.84
CA MET A 7 -3.50 -1.35 5.55
C MET A 7 -2.53 -2.49 5.16
N ARG A 8 -1.24 -2.31 5.43
CA ARG A 8 -0.23 -3.36 5.25
C ARG A 8 -0.52 -4.58 6.11
N ASP A 9 -0.79 -4.37 7.39
CA ASP A 9 -1.12 -5.46 8.33
C ASP A 9 -2.36 -6.22 7.84
N ARG A 10 -3.36 -5.51 7.32
CA ARG A 10 -4.57 -6.12 6.74
C ARG A 10 -4.23 -7.01 5.55
N LEU A 11 -3.41 -6.52 4.62
CA LEU A 11 -2.99 -7.26 3.43
C LEU A 11 -2.18 -8.51 3.79
N ARG A 12 -1.17 -8.36 4.65
CA ARG A 12 -0.34 -9.49 5.11
C ARG A 12 -1.16 -10.55 5.84
N SER A 13 -2.12 -10.14 6.67
CA SER A 13 -3.05 -11.06 7.36
C SER A 13 -3.97 -11.83 6.41
N ASN A 14 -4.06 -11.43 5.14
CA ASN A 14 -4.85 -12.09 4.10
C ASN A 14 -3.97 -12.75 3.00
N GLY A 15 -2.67 -12.96 3.25
CA GLY A 15 -1.79 -13.70 2.35
C GLY A 15 -1.12 -12.87 1.24
N TYR A 16 -1.25 -11.55 1.28
CA TYR A 16 -0.57 -10.66 0.34
C TYR A 16 0.79 -10.24 0.90
N ALA A 17 1.85 -10.50 0.15
CA ALA A 17 3.15 -9.93 0.45
C ALA A 17 3.16 -8.45 0.05
N VAL A 18 3.69 -7.61 0.92
CA VAL A 18 3.69 -6.14 0.74
C VAL A 18 5.10 -5.61 0.81
N PHE A 19 5.54 -4.89 -0.22
CA PHE A 19 6.81 -4.19 -0.24
C PHE A 19 6.64 -2.72 0.16
N GLY A 20 7.47 -2.25 1.10
CA GLY A 20 7.42 -0.89 1.63
C GLY A 20 7.32 -0.87 3.17
N PRO A 21 7.36 0.32 3.79
CA PRO A 21 7.14 1.64 3.19
C PRO A 21 8.32 2.18 2.36
N VAL A 22 8.03 2.87 1.25
CA VAL A 22 9.00 3.59 0.42
C VAL A 22 8.72 5.09 0.51
N SER A 23 9.76 5.91 0.71
CA SER A 23 9.62 7.38 0.73
C SER A 23 9.84 7.95 -0.67
N HIS A 24 8.94 8.84 -1.09
CA HIS A 24 9.09 9.65 -2.32
C HIS A 24 9.31 11.14 -2.00
N GLY A 25 9.79 11.44 -0.79
CA GLY A 25 9.97 12.80 -0.27
C GLY A 25 8.67 13.44 0.25
N MET A 26 7.63 13.53 -0.59
CA MET A 26 6.34 14.16 -0.23
C MET A 26 5.27 13.17 0.27
N ASN A 27 5.46 11.89 0.01
CA ASN A 27 4.53 10.83 0.37
C ASN A 27 5.27 9.54 0.70
N TYR A 28 4.53 8.60 1.28
CA TYR A 28 4.96 7.22 1.49
C TYR A 28 4.02 6.28 0.77
N SER A 29 4.57 5.23 0.17
CA SER A 29 3.77 4.20 -0.48
C SER A 29 4.23 2.78 -0.18
N MET A 30 3.34 1.84 -0.50
CA MET A 30 3.55 0.41 -0.38
C MET A 30 2.95 -0.31 -1.59
N TYR A 31 3.54 -1.42 -1.96
CA TYR A 31 3.24 -2.16 -3.18
C TYR A 31 2.85 -3.61 -2.85
N PHE A 32 1.83 -4.11 -3.54
CA PHE A 32 1.41 -5.51 -3.49
C PHE A 32 0.89 -5.93 -4.88
N SER A 33 0.61 -7.21 -5.08
CA SER A 33 -0.09 -7.66 -6.30
C SER A 33 -1.49 -8.15 -5.99
N GLY A 34 -2.44 -7.80 -6.86
CA GLY A 34 -3.77 -8.41 -6.86
C GLY A 34 -3.72 -9.89 -7.26
N PRO A 35 -4.79 -10.66 -7.01
CA PRO A 35 -4.90 -12.07 -7.41
C PRO A 35 -4.64 -12.32 -8.91
N GLU A 36 -4.92 -11.33 -9.74
CA GLU A 36 -4.69 -11.30 -11.19
C GLU A 36 -3.25 -10.97 -11.60
N GLY A 37 -2.35 -10.74 -10.63
CA GLY A 37 -0.94 -10.41 -10.86
C GLY A 37 -0.68 -8.94 -11.21
N LEU A 38 -1.69 -8.07 -11.12
CA LEU A 38 -1.52 -6.63 -11.31
C LEU A 38 -0.82 -6.01 -10.10
N GLN A 39 0.21 -5.20 -10.36
CA GLN A 39 0.83 -4.41 -9.30
C GLN A 39 -0.10 -3.29 -8.86
N MET A 40 -0.30 -3.19 -7.56
CA MET A 40 -1.08 -2.15 -6.93
C MET A 40 -0.19 -1.37 -5.96
N GLU A 41 -0.35 -0.06 -5.96
CA GLU A 41 0.27 0.86 -5.02
C GLU A 41 -0.82 1.51 -4.17
N TYR A 42 -0.56 1.65 -2.88
CA TYR A 42 -1.33 2.53 -2.01
C TYR A 42 -0.38 3.45 -1.26
N SER A 43 -0.78 4.72 -1.15
CA SER A 43 0.07 5.77 -0.63
C SER A 43 -0.67 6.68 0.33
N THR A 44 0.10 7.38 1.15
CA THR A 44 -0.39 8.40 2.06
C THR A 44 0.54 9.60 2.01
N THR A 45 0.00 10.78 2.25
CA THR A 45 0.74 12.03 2.38
C THR A 45 0.34 12.71 3.68
N GLU A 46 1.26 13.46 4.27
CA GLU A 46 0.98 14.21 5.50
C GLU A 46 0.54 15.64 5.15
N GLY A 47 -0.35 16.21 5.96
CA GLY A 47 -0.80 17.60 5.81
C GLY A 47 -1.94 17.83 4.81
N CYS A 48 -2.40 16.80 4.09
CA CYS A 48 -3.58 16.88 3.24
C CYS A 48 -4.87 16.45 3.98
N PRO A 49 -6.03 17.07 3.70
CA PRO A 49 -7.32 16.56 4.17
C PRO A 49 -7.57 15.13 3.68
N LYS A 50 -8.25 14.33 4.50
CA LYS A 50 -8.68 12.98 4.11
C LYS A 50 -9.61 13.05 2.90
N VAL A 51 -9.41 12.14 1.96
CA VAL A 51 -10.32 11.96 0.82
C VAL A 51 -11.53 11.18 1.31
N GLU A 52 -12.71 11.81 1.26
CA GLU A 52 -13.97 11.18 1.65
C GLU A 52 -14.56 10.41 0.46
N PRO A 53 -15.02 9.15 0.64
CA PRO A 53 -15.58 8.34 -0.44
C PRO A 53 -16.68 9.04 -1.23
N LYS A 54 -17.53 9.84 -0.57
CA LYS A 54 -18.64 10.56 -1.23
C LYS A 54 -18.17 11.53 -2.33
N GLY A 55 -16.92 12.00 -2.26
CA GLY A 55 -16.35 12.96 -3.21
C GLY A 55 -15.52 12.31 -4.32
N TRP A 56 -15.33 10.99 -4.27
CA TRP A 56 -14.43 10.26 -5.16
C TRP A 56 -15.08 9.04 -5.82
N VAL A 57 -16.11 8.46 -5.21
CA VAL A 57 -16.79 7.26 -5.70
C VAL A 57 -18.04 7.65 -6.50
N ASP A 58 -18.01 7.33 -7.80
CA ASP A 58 -19.14 7.50 -8.71
C ASP A 58 -19.83 6.14 -8.97
N ALA A 59 -21.08 6.02 -8.54
CA ALA A 59 -21.87 4.81 -8.69
C ALA A 59 -22.29 4.51 -10.14
N GLU A 60 -22.43 5.52 -10.99
CA GLU A 60 -22.74 5.33 -12.41
C GLU A 60 -21.52 4.82 -13.17
N ALA A 61 -20.35 5.38 -12.89
CA ALA A 61 -19.08 4.88 -13.42
C ALA A 61 -18.82 3.42 -13.01
N ALA A 62 -19.04 3.09 -11.73
CA ALA A 62 -18.93 1.71 -11.22
C ALA A 62 -19.92 0.75 -11.93
N GLY A 63 -21.16 1.20 -12.14
CA GLY A 63 -22.17 0.42 -12.87
C GLY A 63 -21.80 0.16 -14.33
N THR A 64 -21.09 1.09 -14.98
CA THR A 64 -20.64 0.96 -16.38
C THR A 64 -19.66 -0.19 -16.57
N ILE A 65 -18.87 -0.52 -15.54
CA ILE A 65 -17.93 -1.66 -15.54
C ILE A 65 -18.50 -2.92 -14.86
N GLY A 66 -19.80 -2.92 -14.55
CA GLY A 66 -20.50 -4.09 -14.00
C GLY A 66 -20.41 -4.26 -12.49
N ILE A 67 -19.95 -3.27 -11.72
CA ILE A 67 -19.99 -3.34 -10.25
C ILE A 67 -21.41 -3.07 -9.77
N SER A 68 -21.96 -4.00 -9.00
CA SER A 68 -23.31 -3.88 -8.43
C SER A 68 -23.37 -2.78 -7.36
N ARG A 69 -24.57 -2.22 -7.12
CA ARG A 69 -24.76 -1.24 -6.02
C ARG A 69 -24.48 -1.85 -4.64
N GLU A 70 -24.76 -3.14 -4.49
CA GLU A 70 -24.49 -3.89 -3.25
C GLU A 70 -22.99 -4.06 -3.01
N ASP A 71 -22.25 -4.48 -4.04
CA ASP A 71 -20.79 -4.58 -3.97
C ASP A 71 -20.14 -3.22 -3.73
N LEU A 72 -20.59 -2.18 -4.42
CA LEU A 72 -20.08 -0.83 -4.23
C LEU A 72 -20.30 -0.36 -2.77
N ALA A 73 -21.50 -0.60 -2.22
CA ALA A 73 -21.81 -0.26 -0.82
C ALA A 73 -20.91 -1.02 0.17
N ARG A 74 -20.55 -2.27 -0.14
CA ARG A 74 -19.59 -3.07 0.63
C ARG A 74 -18.15 -2.56 0.49
N PHE A 75 -17.72 -2.15 -0.70
CA PHE A 75 -16.36 -1.65 -0.94
C PHE A 75 -16.09 -0.32 -0.25
N VAL A 76 -17.08 0.59 -0.22
CA VAL A 76 -16.94 1.88 0.50
C VAL A 76 -17.06 1.74 2.02
N ASN A 77 -17.57 0.61 2.51
CA ASN A 77 -17.66 0.28 3.94
C ASN A 77 -17.00 -1.09 4.21
N PRO A 78 -15.67 -1.21 4.03
CA PRO A 78 -15.01 -2.48 4.26
C PRO A 78 -15.11 -2.85 5.74
N PRO A 79 -15.08 -4.17 6.09
CA PRO A 79 -15.04 -4.59 7.48
C PRO A 79 -13.93 -3.87 8.24
N ALA A 80 -14.23 -3.45 9.48
CA ALA A 80 -13.25 -2.83 10.35
C ALA A 80 -12.06 -3.79 10.55
N PHE A 81 -10.87 -3.22 10.53
CA PHE A 81 -9.63 -3.95 10.77
C PHE A 81 -8.82 -3.15 11.77
N THR A 82 -8.42 -3.80 12.85
CA THR A 82 -7.50 -3.23 13.84
C THR A 82 -6.14 -3.88 13.63
N GLY A 83 -5.21 -3.12 13.05
CA GLY A 83 -3.84 -3.54 12.87
C GLY A 83 -3.06 -3.59 14.19
N LYS A 84 -1.75 -3.84 14.07
CA LYS A 84 -0.83 -3.84 15.22
C LYS A 84 0.01 -2.58 15.32
N GLY A 85 -0.25 -1.59 14.46
CA GLY A 85 0.44 -0.30 14.46
C GLY A 85 1.83 -0.33 13.82
N GLY A 86 2.14 -1.36 13.03
CA GLY A 86 3.45 -1.53 12.38
C GLY A 86 4.32 -2.62 13.04
N GLY A 87 5.31 -3.13 12.31
CA GLY A 87 6.30 -4.11 12.82
C GLY A 87 5.86 -5.53 13.24
N GLU A 88 4.62 -5.76 13.69
CA GLU A 88 4.26 -7.04 14.32
C GLU A 88 3.66 -8.09 13.37
N VAL A 89 3.06 -7.68 12.24
CA VAL A 89 2.51 -8.62 11.24
C VAL A 89 3.59 -8.95 10.21
N PRO A 90 4.16 -10.17 10.24
CA PRO A 90 5.22 -10.57 9.30
C PRO A 90 4.65 -10.70 7.88
N GLN A 91 5.56 -10.76 6.90
CA GLN A 91 5.15 -11.21 5.56
C GLN A 91 4.53 -12.60 5.66
N PRO A 92 3.47 -12.89 4.87
CA PRO A 92 2.93 -14.24 4.80
C PRO A 92 3.99 -15.23 4.28
N SER A 93 3.88 -16.49 4.70
CA SER A 93 4.74 -17.59 4.26
C SER A 93 3.93 -18.74 3.67
N GLY A 94 4.52 -19.47 2.72
CA GLY A 94 3.96 -20.68 2.12
C GLY A 94 3.32 -20.49 0.74
N ASP A 95 2.86 -21.62 0.17
CA ASP A 95 2.44 -21.80 -1.24
C ASP A 95 1.22 -20.98 -1.70
N GLY A 96 0.61 -20.19 -0.80
CA GLY A 96 -0.52 -19.29 -1.10
C GLY A 96 -0.16 -17.80 -1.10
N THR A 97 1.11 -17.47 -0.92
CA THR A 97 1.57 -16.07 -0.83
C THR A 97 1.51 -15.39 -2.20
N ILE A 98 0.84 -14.24 -2.27
CA ILE A 98 0.84 -13.41 -3.48
C ILE A 98 2.00 -12.42 -3.40
N ASN A 99 3.05 -12.66 -4.18
CA ASN A 99 4.24 -11.82 -4.23
C ASN A 99 4.00 -10.51 -5.01
N PRO A 100 4.63 -9.39 -4.61
CA PRO A 100 4.47 -8.10 -5.27
C PRO A 100 5.23 -8.05 -6.61
N SER A 101 4.63 -8.58 -7.68
CA SER A 101 5.10 -8.40 -9.07
C SER A 101 4.90 -6.96 -9.55
N PRO A 102 5.79 -6.38 -10.40
CA PRO A 102 7.00 -6.97 -10.97
C PRO A 102 8.26 -6.76 -10.11
N ILE A 103 8.15 -6.55 -8.80
CA ILE A 103 9.35 -6.45 -7.95
C ILE A 103 10.13 -7.77 -8.09
N PRO A 104 11.38 -7.75 -8.56
CA PRO A 104 12.12 -8.97 -8.79
C PRO A 104 12.25 -9.79 -7.51
N GLU A 105 11.97 -11.09 -7.58
CA GLU A 105 12.09 -12.02 -6.44
C GLU A 105 13.40 -11.88 -5.65
N PRO A 106 14.58 -11.74 -6.29
CA PRO A 106 15.83 -11.54 -5.53
C PRO A 106 15.83 -10.25 -4.71
N MET A 107 15.27 -9.16 -5.24
CA MET A 107 15.16 -7.88 -4.53
C MET A 107 14.17 -8.01 -3.38
N PHE A 108 13.00 -8.59 -3.61
CA PHE A 108 11.99 -8.77 -2.57
C PHE A 108 12.48 -9.68 -1.44
N SER A 109 13.19 -10.77 -1.76
CA SER A 109 13.76 -11.68 -0.76
C SER A 109 14.79 -11.01 0.14
N GLN A 110 15.52 -10.00 -0.36
CA GLN A 110 16.52 -9.26 0.41
C GLN A 110 15.92 -8.12 1.24
N LEU A 111 14.96 -7.39 0.67
CA LEU A 111 14.45 -6.14 1.24
C LEU A 111 13.08 -6.28 1.89
N GLY A 112 12.21 -7.14 1.38
CA GLY A 112 10.82 -7.30 1.81
C GLY A 112 10.67 -7.88 3.23
N TYR A 113 11.73 -8.46 3.78
CA TYR A 113 11.76 -9.03 5.13
C TYR A 113 12.54 -8.18 6.14
N LEU A 114 13.03 -7.01 5.73
CA LEU A 114 13.62 -6.04 6.64
C LEU A 114 12.57 -5.48 7.61
N SER A 115 13.05 -4.93 8.73
CA SER A 115 12.17 -4.13 9.60
C SER A 115 11.70 -2.87 8.86
N ASP A 116 10.60 -2.27 9.31
CA ASP A 116 10.09 -1.04 8.69
C ASP A 116 11.13 0.09 8.70
N ALA A 117 11.92 0.19 9.76
CA ALA A 117 12.97 1.19 9.90
C ALA A 117 14.13 0.91 8.93
N ASP A 118 14.59 -0.33 8.85
CA ASP A 118 15.69 -0.71 7.97
C ASP A 118 15.31 -0.56 6.49
N LEU A 119 14.07 -0.90 6.14
CA LEU A 119 13.56 -0.73 4.78
C LEU A 119 13.41 0.76 4.43
N ALA A 120 12.87 1.57 5.35
CA ALA A 120 12.73 3.01 5.13
C ALA A 120 14.10 3.68 4.94
N GLU A 121 15.12 3.23 5.66
CA GLU A 121 16.49 3.72 5.50
C GLU A 121 17.12 3.27 4.16
N ALA A 122 16.95 1.99 3.80
CA ALA A 122 17.45 1.44 2.54
C ALA A 122 16.80 2.10 1.30
N MET A 123 15.53 2.50 1.43
CA MET A 123 14.72 3.11 0.37
C MET A 123 14.52 4.61 0.59
N ARG A 124 15.37 5.27 1.39
CA ARG A 124 15.23 6.69 1.70
C ARG A 124 15.33 7.53 0.42
N PHE A 125 14.44 8.51 0.28
CA PHE A 125 14.53 9.47 -0.81
C PHE A 125 15.75 10.37 -0.63
N ALA A 126 16.63 10.42 -1.64
CA ALA A 126 17.74 11.36 -1.70
C ALA A 126 17.41 12.46 -2.71
N ALA A 127 17.08 13.66 -2.22
CA ALA A 127 16.83 14.80 -3.10
C ALA A 127 18.11 15.15 -3.90
N PRO A 128 18.00 15.48 -5.20
CA PRO A 128 19.16 15.94 -5.97
C PRO A 128 19.71 17.25 -5.38
N GLU A 129 21.04 17.38 -5.35
CA GLU A 129 21.77 18.48 -4.68
C GLU A 129 21.38 19.91 -5.14
N ASN A 130 20.70 20.05 -6.29
CA ASN A 130 20.37 21.34 -6.90
C ASN A 130 18.91 21.82 -6.65
N ALA A 131 18.17 21.18 -5.75
CA ALA A 131 16.75 21.50 -5.52
C ALA A 131 16.50 22.88 -4.87
N GLU A 132 17.53 23.58 -4.36
CA GLU A 132 17.38 24.89 -3.68
C GLU A 132 17.18 26.10 -4.62
N HIS A 133 17.25 25.93 -5.95
CA HIS A 133 17.21 27.06 -6.90
C HIS A 133 15.87 27.26 -7.63
N ALA A 134 14.79 26.58 -7.22
CA ALA A 134 13.47 26.76 -7.81
C ALA A 134 12.52 27.50 -6.85
N HIS A 135 12.69 28.82 -6.76
CA HIS A 135 11.70 29.75 -6.19
C HIS A 135 11.51 30.93 -7.13
#